data_AF-A0A9E2V2A7-F1
#
_entry.id   AF-A0A9E2V2A7-F1
#
_cell.length_a   1.000
_cell.length_b   1.000
_cell.length_c   1.000
_cell.angle_alpha   90.00
_cell.angle_beta   90.00
_cell.angle_gamma   90.00
#
_symmetry.space_group_name_H-M   'P 1'
#
loop_
_entity.id
_entity.type
_entity.pdbx_description
1 polymer ?
#
loop_
_entity_poly.entity_id
_entity_poly.type
_entity_poly.pdbx_seq_one_letter_code
_entity_poly.pdbx_strand_id
1 'polypeptide(L)'
;MKLVFLYFEGNMCAWDLGQERIRLENTLNNTDLDFSATFMTVNELNSFAHSHPDNVRLETISTLQKILKNLKYAKQTQSIFLYRAAANALSSILVNNTDISLSLPAISALKNILNTGLDVNHRAAAEAMGSLPLFIKGPKIDEERAELTPVVKWEEILIRNSFTPSRPPIMIGRSLVSAIDGGQKLIVLKLALSKNPIGSLNREANWMKYLSSNGNPFFVEFRIPFPLKINGSYLFRLKNIPAAIRQQNAAFNYKNSYAICFIAHNDYFTYPNTHKKERQLGKEKFREVIFNNAWLLGK
;
A
#
# COMPACT_ATOMS: atom_id res chain seq x y z
N MET A 1 63.26 26.25 -27.91
CA MET A 1 62.28 25.63 -28.83
C MET A 1 60.96 25.54 -28.06
N LYS A 2 60.00 26.41 -28.38
CA LYS A 2 58.69 26.49 -27.74
C LYS A 2 57.81 25.37 -28.30
N LEU A 3 57.08 24.66 -27.43
CA LEU A 3 55.80 24.07 -27.80
C LEU A 3 54.79 24.44 -26.72
N VAL A 4 53.79 25.19 -27.16
CA VAL A 4 52.68 25.75 -26.39
C VAL A 4 51.59 24.67 -26.32
N PHE A 5 51.20 24.28 -25.11
CA PHE A 5 49.94 23.57 -24.89
C PHE A 5 48.82 24.62 -24.89
N LEU A 6 47.98 24.59 -25.93
CA LEU A 6 46.75 25.35 -25.98
C LEU A 6 45.73 24.71 -25.03
N TYR A 7 45.48 25.38 -23.91
CA TYR A 7 44.27 25.18 -23.13
C TYR A 7 43.08 25.68 -23.96
N PHE A 8 42.18 24.78 -24.32
CA PHE A 8 40.83 25.14 -24.73
C PHE A 8 40.02 25.45 -23.47
N GLU A 9 40.03 26.71 -23.04
CA GLU A 9 39.02 27.26 -22.14
C GLU A 9 37.72 27.45 -22.95
N GLY A 10 36.96 26.37 -23.08
CA GLY A 10 35.58 26.46 -23.51
C GLY A 10 34.72 26.95 -22.34
N ASN A 11 34.30 28.21 -22.39
CA ASN A 11 33.18 28.74 -21.61
C ASN A 11 31.93 27.87 -21.85
N MET A 12 31.73 26.86 -21.00
CA MET A 12 30.47 26.15 -20.88
C MET A 12 29.48 27.13 -20.23
N CYS A 13 28.62 27.72 -21.06
CA CYS A 13 27.55 28.63 -20.64
C CYS A 13 26.85 28.07 -19.39
N ALA A 14 26.92 28.81 -18.27
CA ALA A 14 26.16 28.49 -17.08
C ALA A 14 24.68 28.46 -17.47
N TRP A 15 24.13 27.26 -17.58
CA TRP A 15 22.75 27.03 -17.98
C TRP A 15 21.84 27.69 -16.94
N ASP A 16 21.14 28.77 -17.33
CA ASP A 16 20.28 29.51 -16.40
C ASP A 16 19.02 28.68 -16.10
N LEU A 17 19.06 27.95 -14.99
CA LEU A 17 17.97 27.12 -14.49
C LEU A 17 16.66 27.90 -14.33
N GLY A 18 16.74 29.20 -14.03
CA GLY A 18 15.58 30.09 -13.95
C GLY A 18 14.92 30.30 -15.30
N GLN A 19 15.72 30.54 -16.34
CA GLN A 19 15.22 30.69 -17.72
C GLN A 19 14.65 29.39 -18.26
N GLU A 20 15.29 28.25 -17.98
CA GLU A 20 14.74 26.97 -18.43
C GLU A 20 13.36 26.70 -17.81
N ARG A 21 13.21 26.90 -16.50
CA ARG A 21 11.92 26.77 -15.83
C ARG A 21 10.85 27.66 -16.50
N ILE A 22 11.18 28.94 -16.71
CA ILE A 22 10.26 29.91 -17.33
C ILE A 22 9.90 29.48 -18.75
N ARG A 23 10.85 28.96 -19.54
CA ARG A 23 10.61 28.43 -20.89
C ARG A 23 9.60 27.28 -20.86
N LEU A 24 9.80 26.30 -19.97
CA LEU A 24 8.90 25.15 -19.82
C LEU A 24 7.49 25.59 -19.40
N GLU A 25 7.38 26.46 -18.41
CA GLU A 25 6.10 27.01 -17.92
C GLU A 25 5.36 27.80 -19.01
N ASN A 26 6.06 28.66 -19.73
CA ASN A 26 5.47 29.47 -20.81
C ASN A 26 5.02 28.58 -21.98
N THR A 27 5.78 27.55 -22.31
CA THR A 27 5.43 26.61 -23.38
C THR A 27 4.12 25.88 -23.06
N LEU A 28 3.94 25.44 -21.81
CA LEU A 28 2.70 24.80 -21.36
C LEU A 28 1.52 25.78 -21.22
N ASN A 29 1.77 27.06 -20.94
CA ASN A 29 0.72 28.04 -20.69
C ASN A 29 0.21 28.78 -21.92
N ASN A 30 1.09 29.04 -22.89
CA ASN A 30 0.85 30.01 -23.96
C ASN A 30 0.82 29.39 -25.37
N THR A 31 1.04 28.08 -25.51
CA THR A 31 1.04 27.40 -26.80
C THR A 31 -0.03 26.32 -26.87
N ASP A 32 -0.77 26.26 -27.98
CA ASP A 32 -1.70 25.15 -28.23
C ASP A 32 -0.93 23.92 -28.72
N LEU A 33 -0.33 23.20 -27.78
CA LEU A 33 0.49 22.03 -28.07
C LEU A 33 -0.37 20.80 -28.42
N ASP A 34 0.18 19.89 -29.22
CA ASP A 34 -0.36 18.55 -29.34
C ASP A 34 -0.08 17.71 -28.07
N PHE A 35 -0.59 16.48 -28.04
CA PHE A 35 -0.41 15.60 -26.89
C PHE A 35 1.07 15.29 -26.62
N SER A 36 1.84 14.97 -27.66
CA SER A 36 3.23 14.54 -27.54
C SER A 36 4.11 15.67 -27.03
N ALA A 37 3.96 16.88 -27.58
CA ALA A 37 4.70 18.05 -27.14
C ALA A 37 4.33 18.44 -25.69
N THR A 38 3.05 18.37 -25.32
CA THR A 38 2.63 18.59 -23.93
C THR A 38 3.24 17.54 -23.00
N PHE A 39 3.19 16.27 -23.38
CA PHE A 39 3.75 15.16 -22.59
C PHE A 39 5.25 15.31 -22.37
N MET A 40 6.01 15.60 -23.42
CA MET A 40 7.46 15.82 -23.30
C MET A 40 7.76 17.01 -22.38
N THR A 41 7.09 18.15 -22.59
CA THR A 41 7.32 19.35 -21.79
C THR A 41 6.97 19.15 -20.31
N VAL A 42 5.91 18.41 -20.00
CA VAL A 42 5.55 18.06 -18.61
C VAL A 42 6.59 17.11 -17.99
N ASN A 43 7.13 16.16 -18.73
CA ASN A 43 8.19 15.29 -18.23
C ASN A 43 9.51 16.05 -18.00
N GLU A 44 9.85 17.00 -18.87
CA GLU A 44 10.97 17.92 -18.66
C GLU A 44 10.76 18.74 -17.38
N LEU A 45 9.57 19.32 -17.18
CA LEU A 45 9.25 20.08 -15.97
C LEU A 45 9.25 19.21 -14.70
N ASN A 46 8.77 17.97 -14.79
CA ASN A 46 8.86 17.00 -13.69
C ASN A 46 10.31 16.69 -13.33
N SER A 47 11.14 16.43 -14.34
CA SER A 47 12.58 16.14 -14.15
C SER A 47 13.31 17.35 -13.58
N PHE A 48 12.94 18.56 -14.03
CA PHE A 48 13.43 19.82 -13.50
C PHE A 48 13.08 19.99 -12.01
N ALA A 49 11.81 19.82 -11.64
CA ALA A 49 11.36 19.95 -10.25
C ALA A 49 12.01 18.92 -9.32
N HIS A 50 12.34 17.73 -9.84
CA HIS A 50 13.06 16.71 -9.10
C HIS A 50 14.54 17.06 -8.89
N SER A 51 15.21 17.56 -9.94
CA SER A 51 16.65 17.81 -9.94
C SER A 51 17.05 19.16 -9.33
N HIS A 52 16.14 20.14 -9.39
CA HIS A 52 16.38 21.52 -8.96
C HIS A 52 15.20 22.03 -8.10
N PRO A 53 14.90 21.41 -6.94
CA PRO A 53 13.76 21.77 -6.11
C PRO A 53 13.78 23.25 -5.70
N ASP A 54 14.95 23.80 -5.36
CA ASP A 54 15.13 25.19 -4.94
C ASP A 54 14.78 26.24 -6.02
N ASN A 55 14.68 25.82 -7.28
CA ASN A 55 14.32 26.68 -8.41
C ASN A 55 12.81 26.63 -8.72
N VAL A 56 12.04 25.73 -8.13
CA VAL A 56 10.59 25.66 -8.30
C VAL A 56 9.91 26.91 -7.73
N ARG A 57 8.84 27.37 -8.38
CA ARG A 57 8.03 28.51 -7.91
C ARG A 57 6.54 28.19 -7.95
N LEU A 58 5.72 29.11 -7.46
CA LEU A 58 4.25 28.97 -7.46
C LEU A 58 3.70 28.84 -8.88
N GLU A 59 4.33 29.47 -9.86
CA GLU A 59 3.99 29.37 -11.29
C GLU A 59 4.16 27.94 -11.80
N THR A 60 5.18 27.22 -11.33
CA THR A 60 5.39 25.80 -11.65
C THR A 60 4.19 24.97 -11.18
N ILE A 61 3.77 25.17 -9.93
CA ILE A 61 2.63 24.47 -9.32
C ILE A 61 1.34 24.79 -10.06
N SER A 62 1.09 26.07 -10.36
CA SER A 62 -0.09 26.53 -11.09
C SER A 62 -0.16 25.91 -12.49
N THR A 63 0.97 25.85 -13.19
CA THR A 63 1.09 25.24 -14.52
C THR A 63 0.75 23.75 -14.48
N LEU A 64 1.35 23.00 -13.54
CA LEU A 64 1.07 21.57 -13.35
C LEU A 64 -0.39 21.32 -12.97
N GLN A 65 -0.97 22.15 -12.10
CA GLN A 65 -2.38 22.06 -11.72
C GLN A 65 -3.29 22.30 -12.92
N LYS A 66 -2.98 23.27 -13.78
CA LYS A 66 -3.73 23.54 -15.02
C LYS A 66 -3.73 22.32 -15.94
N ILE A 67 -2.59 21.64 -16.11
CA ILE A 67 -2.51 20.39 -16.88
C ILE A 67 -3.42 19.31 -16.28
N LEU A 68 -3.41 19.11 -14.96
CA LEU A 68 -4.27 18.11 -14.32
C LEU A 68 -5.77 18.41 -14.44
N LYS A 69 -6.16 19.69 -14.50
CA LYS A 69 -7.56 20.11 -14.69
C LYS A 69 -8.01 20.05 -16.15
N ASN A 70 -7.09 20.21 -17.09
CA ASN A 70 -7.42 20.27 -18.52
C ASN A 70 -7.58 18.87 -19.11
N LEU A 71 -8.82 18.47 -19.38
CA LEU A 71 -9.16 17.17 -19.95
C LEU A 71 -9.02 17.09 -21.49
N LYS A 72 -8.40 18.08 -22.15
CA LYS A 72 -8.17 18.11 -23.61
C LYS A 72 -7.64 16.78 -24.15
N TYR A 73 -6.73 16.13 -23.42
CA TYR A 73 -6.09 14.89 -23.85
C TYR A 73 -6.67 13.63 -23.21
N ALA A 74 -7.75 13.71 -22.41
CA ALA A 74 -8.24 12.58 -21.63
C ALA A 74 -8.57 11.33 -22.47
N LYS A 75 -9.06 11.52 -23.70
CA LYS A 75 -9.44 10.43 -24.63
C LYS A 75 -8.26 9.81 -25.39
N GLN A 76 -7.04 10.33 -25.24
CA GLN A 76 -5.86 9.73 -25.87
C GLN A 76 -5.49 8.42 -25.17
N THR A 77 -5.06 7.41 -25.94
CA THR A 77 -4.74 6.05 -25.44
C THR A 77 -3.75 6.05 -24.26
N GLN A 78 -2.87 7.05 -24.20
CA GLN A 78 -1.80 7.17 -23.22
C GLN A 78 -1.95 8.40 -22.31
N SER A 79 -3.15 8.99 -22.23
CA SER A 79 -3.42 10.21 -21.47
C SER A 79 -3.04 10.10 -19.99
N ILE A 80 -3.20 8.91 -19.40
CA ILE A 80 -2.84 8.63 -18.01
C ILE A 80 -1.37 8.95 -17.70
N PHE A 81 -0.45 8.75 -18.65
CA PHE A 81 0.97 9.02 -18.42
C PHE A 81 1.26 10.51 -18.32
N LEU A 82 0.56 11.35 -19.09
CA LEU A 82 0.65 12.81 -18.99
C LEU A 82 0.18 13.30 -17.61
N TYR A 83 -1.02 12.88 -17.19
CA TYR A 83 -1.53 13.31 -15.90
C TYR A 83 -0.70 12.76 -14.73
N ARG A 84 -0.18 11.53 -14.85
CA ARG A 84 0.78 10.98 -13.88
C ARG A 84 2.05 11.80 -13.79
N ALA A 85 2.63 12.21 -14.93
CA ALA A 85 3.83 13.03 -14.92
C ALA A 85 3.59 14.37 -14.19
N ALA A 86 2.45 15.02 -14.45
CA ALA A 86 2.08 16.26 -13.76
C ALA A 86 1.84 16.05 -12.25
N ALA A 87 1.13 14.99 -11.85
CA ALA A 87 0.87 14.67 -10.45
C ALA A 87 2.15 14.27 -9.68
N ASN A 88 3.05 13.55 -10.35
CA ASN A 88 4.36 13.17 -9.79
C ASN A 88 5.27 14.39 -9.62
N ALA A 89 5.20 15.37 -10.52
CA ALA A 89 5.93 16.63 -10.36
C ALA A 89 5.46 17.37 -9.10
N LEU A 90 4.14 17.51 -8.90
CA LEU A 90 3.58 18.09 -7.67
C LEU A 90 4.01 17.30 -6.41
N SER A 91 4.02 15.96 -6.48
CA SER A 91 4.47 15.13 -5.37
C SER A 91 5.97 15.24 -5.10
N SER A 92 6.79 15.40 -6.15
CA SER A 92 8.23 15.65 -6.00
C SER A 92 8.48 17.00 -5.33
N ILE A 93 7.69 18.03 -5.70
CA ILE A 93 7.75 19.33 -5.03
C ILE A 93 7.45 19.18 -3.54
N LEU A 94 6.42 18.41 -3.16
CA LEU A 94 6.08 18.14 -1.77
C LEU A 94 7.17 17.44 -0.96
N VAL A 95 7.87 16.49 -1.58
CA VAL A 95 8.86 15.65 -0.90
C VAL A 95 10.22 16.34 -0.82
N ASN A 96 10.60 17.06 -1.87
CA ASN A 96 11.96 17.57 -2.03
C ASN A 96 12.10 19.06 -1.63
N ASN A 97 11.00 19.78 -1.36
CA ASN A 97 11.07 21.16 -0.86
C ASN A 97 10.76 21.24 0.62
N THR A 98 11.61 21.98 1.33
CA THR A 98 11.38 22.34 2.74
C THR A 98 10.52 23.60 2.89
N ASP A 99 10.34 24.37 1.82
CA ASP A 99 9.52 25.57 1.81
C ASP A 99 8.01 25.24 1.86
N ILE A 100 7.41 25.49 3.01
CA ILE A 100 5.98 25.32 3.27
C ILE A 100 5.13 26.15 2.29
N SER A 101 5.64 27.29 1.82
CA SER A 101 4.94 28.16 0.87
C SER A 101 4.73 27.52 -0.49
N LEU A 102 5.55 26.52 -0.86
CA LEU A 102 5.40 25.71 -2.07
C LEU A 102 4.68 24.39 -1.79
N SER A 103 4.97 23.76 -0.65
CA SER A 103 4.39 22.46 -0.30
C SER A 103 2.88 22.56 -0.06
N LEU A 104 2.37 23.61 0.60
CA LEU A 104 0.92 23.76 0.84
C LEU A 104 0.11 23.93 -0.47
N PRO A 105 0.52 24.77 -1.44
CA PRO A 105 -0.12 24.83 -2.74
C PRO A 105 -0.04 23.53 -3.53
N ALA A 106 1.09 22.81 -3.51
CA ALA A 106 1.23 21.55 -4.24
C ALA A 106 0.27 20.46 -3.71
N ILE A 107 0.15 20.32 -2.39
CA ILE A 107 -0.79 19.34 -1.79
C ILE A 107 -2.23 19.78 -1.99
N SER A 108 -2.50 21.09 -1.94
CA SER A 108 -3.82 21.65 -2.25
C SER A 108 -4.24 21.36 -3.70
N ALA A 109 -3.31 21.47 -4.65
CA ALA A 109 -3.55 21.15 -6.05
C ALA A 109 -3.94 19.67 -6.23
N LEU A 110 -3.19 18.73 -5.63
CA LEU A 110 -3.52 17.30 -5.69
C LEU A 110 -4.86 16.98 -5.00
N LYS A 111 -5.12 17.54 -3.81
CA LYS A 111 -6.40 17.38 -3.10
C LYS A 111 -7.58 17.90 -3.91
N ASN A 112 -7.41 19.01 -4.62
CA ASN A 112 -8.45 19.56 -5.48
C ASN A 112 -8.81 18.57 -6.60
N ILE A 113 -7.80 18.00 -7.28
CA ILE A 113 -8.04 16.98 -8.32
C ILE A 113 -8.68 15.72 -7.75
N LEU A 114 -8.34 15.30 -6.54
CA LEU A 114 -9.03 14.18 -5.87
C LEU A 114 -10.51 14.48 -5.59
N ASN A 115 -10.84 15.72 -5.25
CA ASN A 115 -12.21 16.11 -4.92
C ASN A 115 -13.08 16.37 -6.16
N THR A 116 -12.49 16.87 -7.25
CA THR A 116 -13.25 17.34 -8.43
C THR A 116 -12.95 16.57 -9.71
N GLY A 117 -11.84 15.83 -9.76
CA GLY A 117 -11.41 15.09 -10.94
C GLY A 117 -12.28 13.87 -11.23
N LEU A 118 -12.21 13.40 -12.48
CA LEU A 118 -12.92 12.22 -12.95
C LEU A 118 -11.96 11.34 -13.75
N ASP A 119 -12.06 10.02 -13.56
CA ASP A 119 -11.32 9.03 -14.35
C ASP A 119 -9.79 9.20 -14.25
N VAL A 120 -9.10 9.53 -15.36
CA VAL A 120 -7.63 9.47 -15.47
C VAL A 120 -6.89 10.49 -14.60
N ASN A 121 -7.42 11.71 -14.42
CA ASN A 121 -6.73 12.72 -13.62
C ASN A 121 -6.92 12.47 -12.11
N HIS A 122 -8.11 12.02 -11.69
CA HIS A 122 -8.35 11.55 -10.32
C HIS A 122 -7.42 10.38 -10.01
N ARG A 123 -7.32 9.40 -10.91
CA ARG A 123 -6.43 8.24 -10.73
C ARG A 123 -4.97 8.69 -10.59
N ALA A 124 -4.49 9.57 -11.46
CA ALA A 124 -3.12 10.08 -11.39
C ALA A 124 -2.84 10.79 -10.05
N ALA A 125 -3.75 11.65 -9.58
CA ALA A 125 -3.61 12.32 -8.30
C ALA A 125 -3.64 11.34 -7.11
N ALA A 126 -4.51 10.31 -7.16
CA ALA A 126 -4.61 9.29 -6.11
C ALA A 126 -3.35 8.44 -6.00
N GLU A 127 -2.78 8.04 -7.14
CA GLU A 127 -1.54 7.27 -7.17
C GLU A 127 -0.35 8.11 -6.69
N ALA A 128 -0.27 9.38 -7.09
CA ALA A 128 0.81 10.27 -6.66
C ALA A 128 0.76 10.53 -5.14
N MET A 129 -0.43 10.85 -4.60
CA MET A 129 -0.65 11.01 -3.16
C MET A 129 -0.39 9.72 -2.38
N GLY A 130 -0.81 8.57 -2.91
CA GLY A 130 -0.58 7.26 -2.30
C GLY A 130 0.88 6.80 -2.33
N SER A 131 1.73 7.45 -3.14
CA SER A 131 3.16 7.17 -3.26
C SER A 131 4.03 8.10 -2.42
N LEU A 132 3.44 9.05 -1.69
CA LEU A 132 4.18 9.94 -0.81
C LEU A 132 4.89 9.13 0.30
N PRO A 133 6.13 9.49 0.67
CA PRO A 133 6.87 8.79 1.69
C PRO A 133 6.16 8.90 3.03
N LEU A 134 5.88 7.75 3.64
CA LEU A 134 5.32 7.65 4.98
C LEU A 134 6.47 7.55 5.99
N PHE A 135 6.67 8.61 6.78
CA PHE A 135 7.64 8.63 7.88
C PHE A 135 7.02 8.17 9.20
N ILE A 136 6.13 7.19 9.15
CA ILE A 136 5.46 6.63 10.34
C ILE A 136 6.30 5.48 10.88
N LYS A 137 6.66 5.55 12.17
CA LYS A 137 7.28 4.44 12.89
C LYS A 137 6.20 3.73 13.71
N GLY A 138 5.96 2.45 13.40
CA GLY A 138 5.04 1.63 14.18
C GLY A 138 5.55 1.40 15.61
N PRO A 139 4.66 1.03 16.54
CA PRO A 139 5.06 0.72 17.90
C PRO A 139 6.00 -0.49 17.93
N LYS A 140 6.90 -0.51 18.93
CA LYS A 140 7.67 -1.71 19.25
C LYS A 140 6.76 -2.67 19.98
N ILE A 141 6.62 -3.87 19.46
CA ILE A 141 5.88 -4.95 20.12
C ILE A 141 6.86 -5.89 20.81
N ASP A 142 6.55 -6.26 22.05
CA ASP A 142 7.28 -7.30 22.76
C ASP A 142 6.91 -8.65 22.13
N GLU A 143 7.87 -9.26 21.45
CA GLU A 143 7.66 -10.57 20.85
C GLU A 143 7.85 -11.66 21.91
N GLU A 144 6.74 -12.24 22.37
CA GLU A 144 6.82 -13.46 23.16
C GLU A 144 7.37 -14.58 22.30
N ARG A 145 8.51 -15.15 22.71
CA ARG A 145 9.08 -16.35 22.11
C ARG A 145 8.83 -17.51 23.04
N ALA A 146 8.28 -18.59 22.51
CA ALA A 146 8.23 -19.85 23.24
C ALA A 146 9.58 -20.54 23.14
N GLU A 147 10.05 -21.10 24.26
CA GLU A 147 11.27 -21.91 24.32
C GLU A 147 11.12 -23.22 23.53
N LEU A 148 9.89 -23.75 23.49
CA LEU A 148 9.56 -25.00 22.79
C LEU A 148 8.45 -24.76 21.77
N THR A 149 8.58 -25.39 20.60
CA THR A 149 7.51 -25.41 19.61
C THR A 149 6.71 -26.71 19.73
N PRO A 150 5.49 -26.69 20.28
CA PRO A 150 4.69 -27.89 20.45
C PRO A 150 4.29 -28.48 19.10
N VAL A 151 4.13 -29.80 19.08
CA VAL A 151 3.61 -30.55 17.93
C VAL A 151 2.21 -31.03 18.29
N VAL A 152 1.21 -30.67 17.49
CA VAL A 152 -0.20 -30.96 17.79
C VAL A 152 -0.95 -31.42 16.54
N LYS A 153 -2.02 -32.20 16.72
CA LYS A 153 -2.97 -32.51 15.65
C LYS A 153 -4.08 -31.46 15.59
N TRP A 154 -4.75 -31.38 14.44
CA TRP A 154 -5.90 -30.48 14.26
C TRP A 154 -7.04 -30.79 15.24
N GLU A 155 -7.34 -32.08 15.42
CA GLU A 155 -8.42 -32.55 16.29
C GLU A 155 -8.13 -32.23 17.75
N GLU A 156 -6.86 -32.29 18.17
CA GLU A 156 -6.43 -31.94 19.52
C GLU A 156 -6.67 -30.46 19.82
N ILE A 157 -6.49 -29.58 18.83
CA ILE A 157 -6.78 -28.14 18.98
C ILE A 157 -8.28 -27.93 19.20
N LEU A 158 -9.12 -28.61 18.42
CA LEU A 158 -10.58 -28.49 18.55
C LEU A 158 -11.08 -29.01 19.90
N ILE A 159 -10.66 -30.21 20.31
CA ILE A 159 -11.09 -30.84 21.56
C ILE A 159 -10.70 -30.00 22.77
N ARG A 160 -9.44 -29.54 22.83
CA ARG A 160 -8.92 -28.79 23.99
C ARG A 160 -9.58 -27.44 24.20
N ASN A 161 -10.09 -26.83 23.13
CA ASN A 161 -10.76 -25.55 23.19
C ASN A 161 -12.28 -25.69 23.09
N SER A 162 -12.82 -26.92 23.19
CA SER A 162 -14.25 -27.23 23.11
C SER A 162 -14.92 -26.67 21.85
N PHE A 163 -14.20 -26.60 20.74
CA PHE A 163 -14.75 -26.12 19.47
C PHE A 163 -15.44 -27.24 18.72
N THR A 164 -16.67 -26.97 18.27
CA THR A 164 -17.41 -27.85 17.37
C THR A 164 -17.50 -27.22 15.98
N PRO A 165 -16.74 -27.72 15.00
CA PRO A 165 -16.85 -27.28 13.61
C PRO A 165 -18.27 -27.45 13.08
N SER A 166 -18.86 -26.39 12.53
CA SER A 166 -20.15 -26.48 11.84
C SER A 166 -20.03 -27.09 10.44
N ARG A 167 -18.81 -27.16 9.89
CA ARG A 167 -18.50 -27.72 8.56
C ARG A 167 -17.06 -28.24 8.50
N PRO A 168 -16.74 -29.14 7.55
CA PRO A 168 -15.36 -29.53 7.28
C PRO A 168 -14.48 -28.32 7.02
N PRO A 169 -13.21 -28.34 7.46
CA PRO A 169 -12.31 -27.21 7.26
C PRO A 169 -11.97 -27.04 5.79
N ILE A 170 -11.86 -25.79 5.33
CA ILE A 170 -11.51 -25.43 3.95
C ILE A 170 -10.18 -24.68 3.92
N MET A 171 -9.49 -24.74 2.79
CA MET A 171 -8.31 -23.90 2.58
C MET A 171 -8.69 -22.56 1.95
N ILE A 172 -8.23 -21.48 2.58
CA ILE A 172 -8.27 -20.12 2.01
C ILE A 172 -6.85 -19.61 1.96
N GLY A 173 -6.24 -19.61 0.77
CA GLY A 173 -4.84 -19.27 0.58
C GLY A 173 -3.92 -20.16 1.40
N ARG A 174 -3.42 -19.64 2.52
CA ARG A 174 -2.52 -20.35 3.46
C ARG A 174 -3.11 -20.67 4.81
N SER A 175 -4.42 -20.56 4.91
CA SER A 175 -5.16 -20.74 6.14
C SER A 175 -6.08 -21.94 6.00
N LEU A 176 -5.99 -22.87 6.94
CA LEU A 176 -7.01 -23.87 7.16
C LEU A 176 -8.09 -23.25 8.05
N VAL A 177 -9.32 -23.17 7.55
CA VAL A 177 -10.40 -22.39 8.16
C VAL A 177 -11.58 -23.30 8.43
N SER A 178 -12.11 -23.28 9.64
CA SER A 178 -13.41 -23.88 9.95
C SER A 178 -14.31 -22.90 10.67
N ALA A 179 -15.61 -23.01 10.42
CA ALA A 179 -16.62 -22.23 11.11
C ALA A 179 -16.96 -22.91 12.44
N ILE A 180 -17.04 -22.14 13.52
CA ILE A 180 -17.36 -22.56 14.89
C ILE A 180 -18.47 -21.66 15.44
N ASP A 181 -18.97 -21.96 16.64
CA ASP A 181 -20.02 -21.18 17.32
C ASP A 181 -21.26 -20.95 16.42
N GLY A 182 -21.76 -22.02 15.80
CA GLY A 182 -22.91 -21.94 14.88
C GLY A 182 -22.66 -21.12 13.61
N GLY A 183 -21.40 -20.88 13.25
CA GLY A 183 -21.01 -20.14 12.05
C GLY A 183 -20.72 -18.65 12.25
N GLN A 184 -20.78 -18.16 13.50
CA GLN A 184 -20.51 -16.75 13.81
C GLN A 184 -19.01 -16.44 13.84
N LYS A 185 -18.18 -17.43 14.18
CA LYS A 185 -16.72 -17.28 14.26
C LYS A 185 -16.00 -18.31 13.40
N LEU A 186 -14.74 -18.03 13.13
CA LEU A 186 -13.83 -18.90 12.43
C LEU A 186 -12.68 -19.27 13.35
N ILE A 187 -12.33 -20.55 13.39
CA ILE A 187 -11.01 -20.99 13.81
C ILE A 187 -10.12 -21.05 12.57
N VAL A 188 -8.94 -20.44 12.68
CA VAL A 188 -8.02 -20.27 11.57
C VAL A 188 -6.63 -20.76 11.94
N LEU A 189 -6.12 -21.71 11.16
CA LEU A 189 -4.73 -22.18 11.23
C LEU A 189 -3.95 -21.65 10.04
N LYS A 190 -3.12 -20.64 10.28
CA LYS A 190 -2.31 -20.03 9.23
C LYS A 190 -0.97 -20.74 9.14
N LEU A 191 -0.70 -21.34 7.98
CA LEU A 191 0.47 -22.19 7.74
C LEU A 191 1.65 -21.39 7.19
N ALA A 192 2.86 -21.77 7.61
CA ALA A 192 4.11 -21.29 7.05
C ALA A 192 4.29 -21.75 5.59
N LEU A 193 4.84 -20.88 4.74
CA LEU A 193 5.41 -21.30 3.46
C LEU A 193 6.86 -21.75 3.67
N SER A 194 7.35 -22.59 2.76
CA SER A 194 8.76 -23.01 2.72
C SER A 194 9.76 -21.85 2.69
N LYS A 195 9.37 -20.70 2.10
CA LYS A 195 10.22 -19.51 1.94
C LYS A 195 10.04 -18.43 3.01
N ASN A 196 9.09 -18.59 3.93
CA ASN A 196 8.81 -17.53 4.91
C ASN A 196 9.58 -17.76 6.21
N PRO A 197 10.22 -16.72 6.79
CA PRO A 197 10.83 -16.82 8.10
C PRO A 197 9.77 -17.19 9.15
N ILE A 198 10.01 -18.25 9.94
CA ILE A 198 9.11 -18.71 11.00
C ILE A 198 8.78 -17.58 12.00
N GLY A 199 9.76 -16.71 12.28
CA GLY A 199 9.57 -15.54 13.15
C GLY A 199 8.47 -14.59 12.68
N SER A 200 8.17 -14.53 11.36
CA SER A 200 7.08 -13.69 10.84
C SER A 200 5.69 -14.13 11.33
N LEU A 201 5.45 -15.43 11.49
CA LEU A 201 4.18 -15.96 11.97
C LEU A 201 3.98 -15.68 13.47
N ASN A 202 5.01 -15.90 14.27
CA ASN A 202 4.94 -15.61 15.70
C ASN A 202 4.73 -14.11 15.94
N ARG A 203 5.40 -13.25 15.15
CA ARG A 203 5.19 -11.80 15.18
C ARG A 203 3.74 -11.42 14.87
N GLU A 204 3.11 -12.09 13.91
CA GLU A 204 1.70 -11.85 13.57
C GLU A 204 0.75 -12.15 14.74
N ALA A 205 0.94 -13.26 15.44
CA ALA A 205 0.15 -13.57 16.64
C ALA A 205 0.38 -12.55 17.77
N ASN A 206 1.63 -12.10 17.97
CA ASN A 206 1.93 -11.05 18.94
C ASN A 206 1.27 -9.71 18.56
N TRP A 207 1.21 -9.35 17.27
CA TRP A 207 0.44 -8.18 16.82
C TRP A 207 -1.04 -8.30 17.11
N MET A 208 -1.66 -9.46 16.86
CA MET A 208 -3.06 -9.69 17.20
C MET A 208 -3.30 -9.50 18.71
N LYS A 209 -2.40 -10.02 19.55
CA LYS A 209 -2.45 -9.84 21.01
C LYS A 209 -2.32 -8.36 21.39
N TYR A 210 -1.31 -7.68 20.85
CA TYR A 210 -1.04 -6.27 21.13
C TYR A 210 -2.24 -5.38 20.75
N LEU A 211 -2.77 -5.55 19.54
CA LEU A 211 -3.90 -4.77 19.04
C LEU A 211 -5.18 -5.04 19.84
N SER A 212 -5.42 -6.29 20.25
CA SER A 212 -6.61 -6.63 21.06
C SER A 212 -6.51 -6.19 22.53
N SER A 213 -5.30 -6.10 23.10
CA SER A 213 -5.09 -5.80 24.52
C SER A 213 -5.05 -4.31 24.85
N ASN A 214 -4.68 -3.46 23.89
CA ASN A 214 -4.49 -2.03 24.15
C ASN A 214 -5.79 -1.20 24.23
N GLY A 215 -6.94 -1.87 24.34
CA GLY A 215 -8.27 -1.27 24.33
C GLY A 215 -8.55 -0.66 22.96
N ASN A 216 -9.59 -1.14 22.27
CA ASN A 216 -9.92 -0.74 20.91
C ASN A 216 -9.90 0.81 20.75
N PRO A 217 -8.79 1.44 20.29
CA PRO A 217 -8.68 2.90 20.25
C PRO A 217 -9.41 3.44 19.02
N PHE A 218 -10.08 2.54 18.29
CA PHE A 218 -10.71 2.80 17.04
C PHE A 218 -12.15 3.24 17.31
N PHE A 219 -12.47 4.45 16.86
CA PHE A 219 -13.85 4.98 16.83
C PHE A 219 -14.75 4.22 15.85
N VAL A 220 -14.19 3.28 15.09
CA VAL A 220 -14.88 2.43 14.13
C VAL A 220 -14.80 0.99 14.58
N GLU A 221 -15.85 0.21 14.28
CA GLU A 221 -15.84 -1.22 14.61
C GLU A 221 -14.75 -1.93 13.82
N PHE A 222 -13.69 -2.36 14.52
CA PHE A 222 -12.58 -3.10 13.95
C PHE A 222 -12.40 -4.41 14.70
N ARG A 223 -12.80 -5.51 14.07
CA ARG A 223 -12.80 -6.85 14.67
C ARG A 223 -11.44 -7.50 14.49
N ILE A 224 -10.58 -7.28 15.48
CA ILE A 224 -9.22 -7.85 15.51
C ILE A 224 -9.32 -9.36 15.81
N PRO A 225 -8.65 -10.22 15.03
CA PRO A 225 -8.56 -11.64 15.35
C PRO A 225 -7.89 -11.89 16.71
N PHE A 226 -8.36 -12.88 17.44
CA PHE A 226 -7.82 -13.26 18.74
C PHE A 226 -6.84 -14.43 18.60
N PRO A 227 -5.56 -14.26 18.95
CA PRO A 227 -4.56 -15.32 18.80
C PRO A 227 -4.73 -16.37 19.91
N LEU A 228 -4.67 -17.65 19.54
CA LEU A 228 -4.77 -18.76 20.48
C LEU A 228 -3.39 -19.36 20.76
N LYS A 229 -3.06 -19.50 22.05
CA LYS A 229 -1.88 -20.26 22.49
C LYS A 229 -2.22 -21.74 22.55
N ILE A 230 -1.34 -22.55 21.98
CA ILE A 230 -1.39 -24.01 22.08
C ILE A 230 -0.19 -24.45 22.93
N ASN A 231 -0.44 -25.11 24.05
CA ASN A 231 0.59 -25.47 25.05
C ASN A 231 1.50 -24.27 25.41
N GLY A 232 0.90 -23.10 25.66
CA GLY A 232 1.63 -21.89 26.04
C GLY A 232 2.32 -21.14 24.89
N SER A 233 2.33 -21.68 23.67
CA SER A 233 2.97 -21.07 22.50
C SER A 233 1.96 -20.64 21.43
N TYR A 234 2.16 -19.47 20.80
CA TYR A 234 1.41 -19.09 19.60
C TYR A 234 1.83 -19.90 18.38
N LEU A 235 3.12 -20.24 18.31
CA LEU A 235 3.70 -21.00 17.22
C LEU A 235 3.73 -22.49 17.58
N PHE A 236 3.24 -23.33 16.67
CA PHE A 236 3.27 -24.79 16.83
C PHE A 236 3.50 -25.48 15.50
N ARG A 237 3.80 -26.77 15.52
CA ARG A 237 3.86 -27.63 14.34
C ARG A 237 2.61 -28.48 14.24
N LEU A 238 1.94 -28.41 13.10
CA LEU A 238 0.78 -29.23 12.84
C LEU A 238 1.21 -30.62 12.35
N LYS A 239 0.81 -31.66 13.09
CA LYS A 239 0.96 -33.06 12.70
C LYS A 239 -0.20 -33.47 11.81
N ASN A 240 0.09 -34.27 10.78
CA ASN A 240 -0.92 -34.94 9.95
C ASN A 240 -1.98 -34.00 9.32
N ILE A 241 -1.54 -32.95 8.60
CA ILE A 241 -2.47 -32.18 7.74
C ILE A 241 -3.25 -33.14 6.83
N PRO A 242 -4.60 -33.08 6.77
CA PRO A 242 -5.39 -34.00 5.97
C PRO A 242 -4.95 -34.03 4.50
N ALA A 243 -4.90 -35.22 3.90
CA ALA A 243 -4.36 -35.39 2.54
C ALA A 243 -5.08 -34.55 1.48
N ALA A 244 -6.40 -34.38 1.61
CA ALA A 244 -7.22 -33.53 0.74
C ALA A 244 -6.79 -32.05 0.75
N ILE A 245 -6.15 -31.59 1.83
CA ILE A 245 -5.61 -30.24 1.96
C ILE A 245 -4.19 -30.17 1.37
N ARG A 246 -3.40 -31.25 1.51
CA ARG A 246 -2.01 -31.29 1.02
C ARG A 246 -1.89 -31.10 -0.49
N GLN A 247 -2.86 -31.58 -1.25
CA GLN A 247 -2.84 -31.55 -2.71
C GLN A 247 -3.17 -30.17 -3.30
N GLN A 248 -3.69 -29.23 -2.50
CA GLN A 248 -4.19 -27.96 -3.02
C GLN A 248 -3.10 -26.90 -3.25
N ASN A 249 -1.89 -27.10 -2.71
CA ASN A 249 -0.81 -26.13 -2.87
C ASN A 249 0.57 -26.73 -2.58
N ALA A 250 1.42 -26.77 -3.61
CA ALA A 250 2.78 -27.35 -3.56
C ALA A 250 3.80 -26.47 -2.81
N ALA A 251 3.47 -25.21 -2.50
CA ALA A 251 4.40 -24.27 -1.84
C ALA A 251 4.52 -24.48 -0.32
N PHE A 252 3.69 -25.35 0.28
CA PHE A 252 3.75 -25.65 1.70
C PHE A 252 4.84 -26.67 2.02
N ASN A 253 5.61 -26.39 3.07
CA ASN A 253 6.49 -27.38 3.64
C ASN A 253 5.70 -28.28 4.61
N TYR A 254 5.09 -29.34 4.07
CA TYR A 254 4.27 -30.27 4.85
C TYR A 254 5.09 -31.13 5.84
N LYS A 255 6.42 -31.18 5.71
CA LYS A 255 7.32 -31.87 6.67
C LYS A 255 7.54 -31.03 7.93
N ASN A 256 7.51 -29.70 7.79
CA ASN A 256 7.71 -28.73 8.87
C ASN A 256 6.57 -27.69 8.88
N SER A 257 5.34 -28.17 9.06
CA SER A 257 4.12 -27.35 9.01
C SER A 257 3.93 -26.47 10.24
N TYR A 258 4.79 -25.47 10.39
CA TYR A 258 4.61 -24.43 11.39
C TYR A 258 3.33 -23.65 11.12
N ALA A 259 2.62 -23.33 12.19
CA ALA A 259 1.36 -22.62 12.14
C ALA A 259 1.17 -21.74 13.37
N ILE A 260 0.28 -20.76 13.23
CA ILE A 260 -0.39 -20.08 14.33
C ILE A 260 -1.89 -20.38 14.26
N CYS A 261 -2.56 -20.30 15.40
CA CYS A 261 -4.00 -20.45 15.51
C CYS A 261 -4.61 -19.14 16.00
N PHE A 262 -5.73 -18.73 15.41
CA PHE A 262 -6.49 -17.59 15.90
C PHE A 262 -7.99 -17.76 15.62
N ILE A 263 -8.79 -17.02 16.37
CA ILE A 263 -10.24 -16.90 16.17
C ILE A 263 -10.51 -15.58 15.47
N ALA A 264 -11.35 -15.60 14.44
CA ALA A 264 -11.78 -14.40 13.76
C ALA A 264 -13.30 -14.39 13.57
N HIS A 265 -13.87 -13.22 13.27
CA HIS A 265 -15.26 -13.12 12.86
C HIS A 265 -15.48 -13.79 11.48
N ASN A 266 -16.71 -14.22 11.18
CA ASN A 266 -17.02 -14.97 9.96
C ASN A 266 -16.76 -14.23 8.63
N ASP A 267 -16.69 -12.90 8.68
CA ASP A 267 -16.40 -12.01 7.55
C ASP A 267 -14.91 -11.71 7.36
N TYR A 268 -14.00 -12.28 8.18
CA TYR A 268 -12.58 -11.97 8.13
C TYR A 268 -11.92 -12.22 6.75
N PHE A 269 -12.45 -13.18 5.99
CA PHE A 269 -12.01 -13.48 4.62
C PHE A 269 -12.88 -12.81 3.53
N THR A 270 -13.68 -11.81 3.89
CA THR A 270 -14.45 -10.98 2.96
C THR A 270 -13.62 -9.79 2.52
N TYR A 271 -13.02 -9.91 1.33
CA TYR A 271 -12.18 -8.85 0.77
C TYR A 271 -13.03 -7.79 0.06
N PRO A 272 -12.87 -6.48 0.37
CA PRO A 272 -13.67 -5.42 -0.24
C PRO A 272 -13.46 -5.30 -1.76
N ASN A 273 -12.31 -5.75 -2.27
CA ASN A 273 -11.94 -5.71 -3.69
C ASN A 273 -12.20 -7.04 -4.44
N THR A 274 -13.05 -7.93 -3.92
CA THR A 274 -13.34 -9.19 -4.60
C THR A 274 -14.06 -8.98 -5.94
N HIS A 275 -13.62 -9.68 -7.00
CA HIS A 275 -14.28 -9.66 -8.31
C HIS A 275 -15.42 -10.68 -8.45
N LYS A 276 -15.61 -11.55 -7.46
CA LYS A 276 -16.70 -12.52 -7.46
C LYS A 276 -18.01 -11.80 -7.14
N LYS A 277 -18.92 -11.72 -8.12
CA LYS A 277 -20.21 -11.00 -8.01
C LYS A 277 -20.98 -11.33 -6.72
N GLU A 278 -21.05 -12.61 -6.35
CA GLU A 278 -21.76 -13.09 -5.14
C GLU A 278 -21.15 -12.60 -3.81
N ARG A 279 -19.91 -12.12 -3.83
CA ARG A 279 -19.17 -11.66 -2.63
C ARG A 279 -18.85 -10.17 -2.68
N GLN A 280 -19.28 -9.47 -3.73
CA GLN A 280 -19.04 -8.04 -3.84
C GLN A 280 -19.85 -7.29 -2.79
N LEU A 281 -19.19 -6.38 -2.10
CA LEU A 281 -19.85 -5.47 -1.18
C LEU A 281 -20.71 -4.49 -1.97
N GLY A 282 -21.89 -4.17 -1.44
CA GLY A 282 -22.67 -3.02 -1.91
C GLY A 282 -21.87 -1.73 -1.74
N LYS A 283 -22.18 -0.71 -2.54
CA LYS A 283 -21.43 0.56 -2.59
C LYS A 283 -21.22 1.20 -1.21
N GLU A 284 -22.25 1.27 -0.38
CA GLU A 284 -22.15 1.86 0.96
C GLU A 284 -21.26 1.04 1.88
N LYS A 285 -21.39 -0.30 1.87
CA LYS A 285 -20.52 -1.16 2.70
C LYS A 285 -19.07 -1.12 2.23
N PHE A 286 -18.84 -1.04 0.92
CA PHE A 286 -17.51 -0.85 0.36
C PHE A 286 -16.89 0.47 0.86
N ARG A 287 -17.63 1.59 0.77
CA ARG A 287 -17.18 2.90 1.27
C ARG A 287 -16.85 2.86 2.76
N GLU A 288 -17.73 2.28 3.56
CA GLU A 288 -17.54 2.11 5.00
C GLU A 288 -16.24 1.35 5.29
N VAL A 289 -16.03 0.19 4.66
CA VAL A 289 -14.83 -0.63 4.86
C VAL A 289 -13.57 0.13 4.44
N ILE A 290 -13.56 0.78 3.27
CA ILE A 290 -12.39 1.51 2.78
C ILE A 290 -12.07 2.71 3.66
N PHE A 291 -13.06 3.49 4.08
CA PHE A 291 -12.84 4.65 4.95
C PHE A 291 -12.39 4.25 6.35
N ASN A 292 -12.97 3.19 6.92
CA ASN A 292 -12.51 2.65 8.21
C ASN A 292 -11.04 2.22 8.12
N ASN A 293 -10.66 1.46 7.08
CA ASN A 293 -9.26 1.03 6.90
C ASN A 293 -8.31 2.20 6.65
N ALA A 294 -8.71 3.19 5.85
CA ALA A 294 -7.89 4.38 5.59
C ALA A 294 -7.67 5.20 6.87
N TRP A 295 -8.71 5.36 7.70
CA TRP A 295 -8.60 6.02 8.99
C TRP A 295 -7.67 5.25 9.95
N LEU A 296 -7.83 3.93 10.04
CA LEU A 296 -7.00 3.06 10.88
C LEU A 296 -5.51 3.13 10.52
N LEU A 297 -5.18 3.23 9.24
CA LEU A 297 -3.80 3.30 8.75
C LEU A 297 -3.19 4.71 8.81
N GLY A 298 -4.02 5.75 8.90
CA GLY A 298 -3.58 7.15 8.93
C GLY A 298 -3.40 7.74 10.34
N LYS A 299 -3.65 6.96 11.39
CA LYS A 299 -3.48 7.34 12.80
C LYS A 299 -2.25 6.67 13.40
#